data_AF-A0A661RJL6-F1
#
_entry.id   AF-A0A661RJL6-F1
#
_cell.length_a   1.000
_cell.length_b   1.000
_cell.length_c   1.000
_cell.angle_alpha   90.00
_cell.angle_beta   90.00
_cell.angle_gamma   90.00
#
_symmetry.space_group_name_H-M   'P 1'
#
loop_
_entity.id
_entity.type
_entity.pdbx_description
1 polymer ?
#
loop_
_entity_poly.entity_id
_entity_poly.type
_entity_poly.pdbx_seq_one_letter_code
_entity_poly.pdbx_strand_id
1 'polypeptide(L)'
;MDKEVTAAITAENQFTDWIRPKDAHYDDVENGHFLNISIAGTWSGTVTLQRRFSTSDTARDVEEFTGNAEESLFDHESTVEYRLGIKTGDYTSGTCNARLGA
;
A
#
# COMPACT_ATOMS: atom_id res chain seq x y z
N MET A 1 -7.96 8.51 15.35
CA MET A 1 -7.99 7.03 15.28
C MET A 1 -7.11 6.63 14.14
N ASP A 2 -6.21 5.68 14.38
CA ASP A 2 -5.37 5.09 13.33
C ASP A 2 -6.28 4.38 12.33
N LYS A 3 -5.98 4.52 11.04
CA LYS A 3 -6.77 3.94 9.96
C LYS A 3 -5.98 2.81 9.31
N GLU A 4 -6.68 1.78 8.89
CA GLU A 4 -6.06 0.70 8.14
C GLU A 4 -6.98 0.21 7.03
N VAL A 5 -6.36 -0.31 5.98
CA VAL A 5 -7.03 -1.01 4.88
C VAL A 5 -6.33 -2.34 4.68
N THR A 6 -7.12 -3.39 4.44
CA THR A 6 -6.61 -4.76 4.31
C THR A 6 -7.24 -5.45 3.11
N ALA A 7 -6.52 -6.37 2.49
CA ALA A 7 -7.05 -7.25 1.45
C ALA A 7 -6.43 -8.65 1.55
N ALA A 8 -7.26 -9.67 1.36
CA ALA A 8 -6.82 -11.04 1.09
C ALA A 8 -6.83 -11.25 -0.43
N ILE A 9 -5.68 -11.03 -1.06
CA ILE A 9 -5.50 -11.09 -2.51
C ILE A 9 -5.30 -12.55 -2.91
N THR A 10 -6.24 -13.07 -3.68
CA THR A 10 -6.30 -14.48 -4.13
C THR A 10 -6.38 -14.61 -5.65
N ALA A 11 -6.34 -13.47 -6.36
CA ALA A 11 -6.30 -13.38 -7.81
C ALA A 11 -5.64 -12.05 -8.22
N GLU A 12 -5.38 -11.90 -9.52
CA GLU A 12 -4.94 -10.65 -10.13
C GLU A 12 -6.02 -9.55 -10.09
N ASN A 13 -5.58 -8.29 -10.28
CA ASN A 13 -6.40 -7.08 -10.25
C ASN A 13 -7.20 -6.90 -8.95
N GLN A 14 -6.65 -7.38 -7.84
CA GLN A 14 -7.18 -7.18 -6.50
C GLN A 14 -6.23 -6.30 -5.70
N PHE A 15 -6.80 -5.31 -5.01
CA PHE A 15 -6.07 -4.32 -4.25
C PHE A 15 -6.78 -4.06 -2.92
N THR A 16 -6.05 -3.53 -1.94
CA THR A 16 -6.65 -2.82 -0.81
C THR A 16 -7.45 -1.62 -1.30
N ASP A 17 -8.33 -1.11 -0.44
CA ASP A 17 -8.85 0.24 -0.60
C ASP A 17 -7.70 1.26 -0.59
N TRP A 18 -8.00 2.45 -1.10
CA TRP A 18 -7.07 3.57 -1.05
C TRP A 18 -7.02 4.15 0.38
N ILE A 19 -5.82 4.46 0.87
CA ILE A 19 -5.59 5.08 2.17
C ILE A 19 -4.63 6.27 2.05
N ARG A 20 -4.86 7.31 2.83
CA ARG A 20 -3.91 8.43 2.98
C ARG A 20 -2.94 8.12 4.11
N PRO A 21 -1.63 8.34 3.94
CA PRO A 21 -0.69 8.24 5.04
C PRO A 21 -1.11 9.20 6.17
N LYS A 22 -0.86 8.81 7.41
CA LYS A 22 -1.25 9.60 8.57
C LYS A 22 -0.25 10.72 8.77
N ASP A 23 -0.76 11.91 9.05
CA ASP A 23 0.04 13.01 9.56
C ASP A 23 0.65 12.60 10.91
N ALA A 24 1.96 12.33 10.89
CA ALA A 24 2.69 12.18 12.13
C ALA A 24 3.08 13.57 12.57
N HIS A 25 2.26 14.16 13.44
CA HIS A 25 2.76 15.14 14.41
C HIS A 25 3.74 14.44 15.37
N TYR A 26 4.88 13.99 14.85
CA TYR A 26 5.96 13.40 15.61
C TYR A 26 7.20 14.27 15.42
N ASP A 27 7.60 14.93 16.49
CA ASP A 27 8.94 15.53 16.66
C ASP A 27 9.35 16.55 15.59
N ASP A 28 8.68 17.71 15.56
CA ASP A 28 9.08 18.91 14.81
C ASP A 28 9.22 18.78 13.27
N VAL A 29 8.80 17.68 12.67
CA VAL A 29 8.64 17.57 11.21
C VAL A 29 7.23 18.06 10.83
N GLU A 30 7.08 19.37 10.61
CA GLU A 30 5.89 19.90 9.95
C GLU A 30 5.73 19.20 8.58
N ASN A 31 4.60 18.50 8.38
CA ASN A 31 4.17 17.83 7.14
C ASN A 31 4.77 16.43 6.83
N GLY A 32 5.13 15.66 7.87
CA GLY A 32 5.54 14.26 7.67
C GLY A 32 4.37 13.29 7.69
N HIS A 33 4.11 12.59 6.58
CA HIS A 33 3.05 11.58 6.52
C HIS A 33 3.60 10.16 6.44
N PHE A 34 3.14 9.28 7.33
CA PHE A 34 3.67 7.92 7.47
C PHE A 34 2.63 6.86 7.12
N LEU A 35 3.11 5.76 6.55
CA LEU A 35 2.32 4.58 6.22
C LEU A 35 3.11 3.31 6.57
N ASN A 36 2.50 2.40 7.31
CA ASN A 36 3.05 1.06 7.55
C ASN A 36 2.53 0.09 6.50
N ILE A 37 3.43 -0.71 5.94
CA ILE A 37 3.16 -1.72 4.92
C ILE A 37 3.42 -3.09 5.54
N SER A 38 2.44 -3.98 5.47
CA SER A 38 2.58 -5.37 5.91
C SER A 38 2.04 -6.30 4.82
N ILE A 39 2.89 -7.23 4.39
CA ILE A 39 2.61 -8.22 3.36
C ILE A 39 2.95 -9.60 3.94
N ALA A 40 1.94 -10.45 4.08
CA ALA A 40 2.09 -11.75 4.72
C ALA A 40 1.35 -12.85 3.95
N GLY A 41 1.53 -14.10 4.41
CA GLY A 41 0.85 -15.27 3.88
C GLY A 41 1.76 -16.19 3.07
N THR A 42 1.15 -17.01 2.22
CA THR A 42 1.83 -17.95 1.32
C THR A 42 1.25 -17.77 -0.07
N TRP A 43 2.04 -17.16 -0.94
CA TRP A 43 1.63 -16.71 -2.26
C TRP A 43 2.83 -16.64 -3.21
N SER A 44 2.55 -16.54 -4.50
CA SER A 44 3.53 -16.31 -5.56
C SER A 44 2.95 -15.30 -6.54
N GLY A 45 3.77 -14.31 -6.92
CA GLY A 45 3.42 -13.23 -7.82
C GLY A 45 4.23 -11.98 -7.53
N THR A 46 3.78 -10.84 -8.04
CA THR A 46 4.36 -9.52 -7.76
C THR A 46 3.28 -8.62 -7.16
N VAL A 47 3.47 -8.19 -5.92
CA VAL A 47 2.63 -7.18 -5.26
C VAL A 47 3.17 -5.80 -5.58
N THR A 48 2.31 -4.90 -6.02
CA THR A 48 2.64 -3.53 -6.38
C THR A 48 2.03 -2.56 -5.37
N LEU A 49 2.85 -1.65 -4.83
CA LEU A 49 2.38 -0.45 -4.16
C LEU A 49 2.11 0.61 -5.21
N GLN A 50 0.90 1.17 -5.17
CA GLN A 50 0.48 2.23 -6.06
C GLN A 50 0.20 3.52 -5.29
N ARG A 51 0.54 4.65 -5.90
CA ARG A 51 0.27 6.00 -5.38
C ARG A 51 -0.51 6.84 -6.39
N ARG A 52 -1.45 7.66 -5.93
CA ARG A 52 -2.11 8.71 -6.72
C ARG A 52 -2.18 10.02 -5.95
N PHE A 53 -2.28 11.14 -6.65
CA PHE A 53 -2.28 12.50 -6.06
C PHE A 53 -3.69 13.06 -5.86
N SER A 54 -4.69 12.45 -6.52
CA SER A 54 -6.11 12.71 -6.34
C SER A 54 -6.92 11.48 -6.78
N THR A 55 -8.21 11.44 -6.45
CA THR A 55 -9.09 10.32 -6.82
C THR A 55 -9.29 10.17 -8.33
N SER A 56 -9.08 11.25 -9.10
CA SER A 56 -9.14 11.28 -10.56
C SER A 56 -7.80 10.99 -11.25
N ASP A 57 -6.69 10.98 -10.52
CA ASP A 57 -5.37 10.79 -11.11
C ASP A 57 -5.08 9.32 -11.41
N THR A 58 -4.30 9.11 -12.46
CA THR A 58 -3.75 7.79 -12.79
C THR A 58 -2.81 7.33 -11.67
N ALA A 59 -3.06 6.11 -11.18
CA ALA A 59 -2.19 5.44 -10.23
C ALA A 59 -0.80 5.22 -10.84
N ARG A 60 0.25 5.47 -10.05
CA ARG A 60 1.64 5.21 -10.39
C ARG A 60 2.15 4.08 -9.53
N ASP A 61 2.83 3.12 -10.15
CA ASP A 61 3.54 2.07 -9.42
C ASP A 61 4.78 2.71 -8.80
N VAL A 62 4.95 2.54 -7.49
CA VAL A 62 6.07 3.15 -6.75
C VAL A 62 7.03 2.11 -6.18
N GLU A 63 6.56 0.89 -5.94
CA GLU A 63 7.36 -0.21 -5.42
C GLU A 63 6.73 -1.57 -5.74
N GLU A 64 7.57 -2.60 -5.82
CA GLU A 64 7.17 -3.98 -6.10
C GLU A 64 7.78 -4.94 -5.07
N PHE A 65 6.99 -5.92 -4.64
CA PHE A 65 7.37 -6.94 -3.68
C PHE A 65 7.12 -8.33 -4.28
N THR A 66 8.13 -9.20 -4.21
CA THR A 66 8.05 -10.60 -4.66
C THR A 66 8.01 -11.60 -3.50
N GLY A 67 7.86 -11.09 -2.27
CA GLY A 67 7.74 -11.86 -1.06
C GLY A 67 7.11 -11.04 0.07
N ASN A 68 6.96 -11.68 1.24
CA ASN A 68 6.44 -11.02 2.44
C ASN A 68 7.37 -9.88 2.89
N ALA A 69 6.79 -8.80 3.43
CA ALA A 69 7.49 -7.58 3.78
C ALA A 69 6.82 -6.86 4.97
N GLU A 70 7.62 -6.15 5.76
CA GLU A 70 7.19 -5.29 6.87
C GLU A 70 8.01 -4.00 6.78
N GLU A 71 7.39 -2.92 6.32
CA GLU A 71 8.08 -1.67 5.98
C GLU A 71 7.30 -0.44 6.42
N SER A 72 7.98 0.69 6.43
CA SER A 72 7.38 2.01 6.64
C SER A 72 7.73 2.93 5.49
N LEU A 73 6.75 3.64 4.98
CA LEU A 73 6.90 4.67 3.96
C LEU A 73 6.64 6.04 4.56
N PHE A 74 7.38 7.02 4.06
CA PHE A 74 7.22 8.43 4.37
C PHE A 74 6.89 9.23 3.10
N ASP A 75 5.91 10.14 3.19
CA ASP A 75 5.56 11.08 2.11
C ASP A 75 5.41 12.50 2.68
N HIS A 76 5.78 13.49 1.87
CA HIS A 76 5.71 14.92 2.20
C HIS A 76 4.39 15.58 1.75
N GLU A 77 3.59 14.88 0.94
CA GLU A 77 2.34 15.39 0.38
C GLU A 77 1.14 14.87 1.17
N SER A 78 0.26 15.77 1.63
CA SER A 78 -0.91 15.40 2.47
C SER A 78 -2.09 14.83 1.68
N THR A 79 -2.09 14.99 0.36
CA THR A 79 -3.21 14.60 -0.51
C THR A 79 -3.00 13.28 -1.22
N VAL A 80 -1.83 12.67 -1.11
CA VAL A 80 -1.56 11.39 -1.79
C VAL A 80 -2.31 10.24 -1.12
N GLU A 81 -2.69 9.28 -1.96
CA GLU A 81 -3.35 8.04 -1.55
C GLU A 81 -2.57 6.85 -2.08
N TYR A 82 -2.53 5.80 -1.27
CA TYR A 82 -1.84 4.55 -1.56
C TYR A 82 -2.79 3.38 -1.55
N ARG A 83 -2.47 2.35 -2.34
CA ARG A 83 -3.06 1.02 -2.22
C ARG A 83 -2.01 -0.03 -2.55
N LEU A 84 -2.22 -1.23 -2.03
CA LEU A 84 -1.38 -2.39 -2.31
C LEU A 84 -2.19 -3.45 -3.05
N GLY A 85 -1.62 -4.10 -4.06
CA GLY A 85 -2.32 -5.20 -4.74
C GLY A 85 -1.49 -5.90 -5.80
N ILE A 86 -2.05 -6.92 -6.42
CA ILE A 86 -1.40 -7.64 -7.53
C ILE A 86 -2.11 -7.27 -8.82
N LYS A 87 -1.36 -6.75 -9.80
CA LYS A 87 -1.91 -6.32 -11.10
C LYS A 87 -2.25 -7.52 -11.99
N THR A 88 -3.05 -7.27 -13.03
CA THR A 88 -3.30 -8.26 -14.10
C THR A 88 -1.99 -8.74 -14.71
N GLY A 89 -1.80 -10.04 -14.76
CA GLY A 89 -0.60 -10.72 -15.26
C GLY A 89 0.44 -11.08 -14.20
N ASP A 90 0.33 -10.51 -12.98
CA ASP A 90 1.38 -10.63 -11.95
C ASP A 90 1.02 -11.62 -10.83
N TYR A 91 -0.19 -12.16 -10.81
CA TYR A 91 -0.59 -13.18 -9.85
C TYR A 91 -0.27 -14.58 -10.36
N THR A 92 0.36 -15.42 -9.53
CA THR A 92 0.58 -16.83 -9.83
C THR A 92 -0.31 -17.74 -8.98
N SER A 93 -0.24 -17.64 -7.65
CA SER A 93 -0.98 -18.54 -6.75
C SER A 93 -0.99 -18.08 -5.29
N GLY A 94 -1.85 -18.70 -4.48
CA GLY A 94 -1.89 -18.57 -3.03
C GLY A 94 -2.71 -17.38 -2.51
N THR A 95 -2.47 -16.98 -1.26
CA THR A 95 -3.16 -15.86 -0.62
C THR A 95 -2.15 -14.88 -0.07
N CYS A 96 -2.13 -13.68 -0.63
CA CYS A 96 -1.36 -12.54 -0.13
C CYS A 96 -2.25 -11.71 0.80
N ASN A 97 -1.90 -11.66 2.09
CA ASN A 97 -2.56 -10.81 3.07
C ASN A 97 -1.85 -9.46 3.09
N ALA A 98 -2.47 -8.47 2.46
CA ALA A 98 -1.96 -7.11 2.35
C ALA A 98 -2.62 -6.19 3.39
N ARG A 99 -1.81 -5.36 4.06
CA ARG A 99 -2.28 -4.32 4.98
C ARG A 99 -1.49 -3.03 4.77
N LEU A 100 -2.21 -1.91 4.74
CA LEU A 100 -1.65 -0.57 4.87
C LEU A 100 -2.25 0.09 6.12
N GLY A 101 -1.39 0.62 6.99
CA GLY A 101 -1.78 1.31 8.23
C GLY A 101 -1.28 2.75 8.27
N ALA A 102 -2.19 3.68 8.49
CA ALA A 102 -1.95 5.12 8.65
C ALA A 102 -2.21 5.52 10.11
#